data_AF-A0A947FSD8-F1
#
_entry.id   AF-A0A947FSD8-F1
#
_cell.length_a   1.000
_cell.length_b   1.000
_cell.length_c   1.000
_cell.angle_alpha   90.00
_cell.angle_beta   90.00
_cell.angle_gamma   90.00
#
_symmetry.space_group_name_H-M   'P 1'
#
loop_
_entity.id
_entity.type
_entity.pdbx_description
1 polymer ?
#
loop_
_entity_poly.entity_id
_entity_poly.type
_entity_poly.pdbx_seq_one_letter_code
_entity_poly.pdbx_strand_id
1 'polypeptide(L)'
;MIKQTMACLLAITASVAFAAEAVNFSGVEIASDRFSTNLVTSLSRLEGNVTLSHQGIKIESGYAEAHPETTENKAKFILGQNLQMTQAIDGYSIRATAAKATYFPNDNELSMQGNVQFKYQQTGQNFNIRAEDLQVNQQNNQLASLLAKGKPGILTHEFDDRRIIITAASINWQASTEIAIMLNASLDDGSTTFSASEIEYNTRTGAVSAKGQGDERPRYRLNTTDEEQNTNAEKSDDT
;
A
#
# COMPACT_ATOMS: atom_id res chain seq x y z
N MET A 1 -28.59 8.12 -78.64
CA MET A 1 -28.55 7.52 -77.28
C MET A 1 -27.10 7.20 -76.95
N ILE A 2 -26.46 8.03 -76.12
CA ILE A 2 -25.05 7.89 -75.73
C ILE A 2 -25.02 7.15 -74.39
N LYS A 3 -24.42 5.97 -74.34
CA LYS A 3 -24.24 5.19 -73.10
C LYS A 3 -22.98 5.70 -72.39
N GLN A 4 -23.14 6.37 -71.26
CA GLN A 4 -22.05 6.70 -70.33
C GLN A 4 -21.74 5.46 -69.48
N THR A 5 -20.53 4.94 -69.63
CA THR A 5 -19.99 3.87 -68.78
C THR A 5 -19.23 4.52 -67.63
N MET A 6 -19.79 4.42 -66.42
CA MET A 6 -19.21 4.99 -65.20
C MET A 6 -18.22 3.98 -64.60
N ALA A 7 -16.92 4.30 -64.69
CA ALA A 7 -15.85 3.51 -64.09
C ALA A 7 -15.73 3.86 -62.60
N CYS A 8 -16.02 2.89 -61.74
CA CYS A 8 -15.86 3.03 -60.28
C CYS A 8 -14.38 2.76 -59.93
N LEU A 9 -13.66 3.80 -59.52
CA LEU A 9 -12.27 3.72 -59.09
C LEU A 9 -12.23 3.18 -57.64
N LEU A 10 -11.88 1.90 -57.49
CA LEU A 10 -11.72 1.26 -56.19
C LEU A 10 -10.36 1.66 -55.59
N ALA A 11 -10.37 2.54 -54.58
CA ALA A 11 -9.17 2.84 -53.80
C ALA A 11 -8.93 1.73 -52.77
N ILE A 12 -7.92 0.89 -53.02
CA ILE A 12 -7.45 -0.13 -52.07
C ILE A 12 -6.53 0.58 -51.06
N THR A 13 -7.03 0.91 -49.88
CA THR A 13 -6.19 1.33 -48.75
C THR A 13 -5.60 0.08 -48.11
N ALA A 14 -4.32 -0.20 -48.39
CA ALA A 14 -3.59 -1.23 -47.68
C ALA A 14 -3.34 -0.79 -46.24
N SER A 15 -4.08 -1.36 -45.30
CA SER A 15 -3.81 -1.26 -43.87
C SER A 15 -2.50 -2.00 -43.58
N VAL A 16 -1.40 -1.28 -43.40
CA VAL A 16 -0.17 -1.84 -42.82
C VAL A 16 -0.47 -2.19 -41.36
N ALA A 17 -0.85 -3.44 -41.13
CA ALA A 17 -0.90 -4.03 -39.80
C ALA A 17 0.53 -4.24 -39.31
N PHE A 18 1.08 -3.25 -38.62
CA PHE A 18 2.29 -3.45 -37.83
C PHE A 18 1.91 -4.29 -36.62
N ALA A 19 2.22 -5.59 -36.68
CA ALA A 19 2.18 -6.46 -35.53
C ALA A 19 3.33 -6.05 -34.59
N ALA A 20 3.07 -5.05 -33.75
CA ALA A 20 3.87 -4.86 -32.55
C ALA A 20 3.74 -6.15 -31.72
N GLU A 21 4.85 -6.83 -31.44
CA GLU A 21 4.86 -7.92 -30.47
C GLU A 21 4.35 -7.37 -29.15
N ALA A 22 3.10 -7.69 -28.84
CA ALA A 22 2.50 -7.34 -27.57
C ALA A 22 3.28 -8.09 -26.50
N VAL A 23 3.99 -7.36 -25.64
CA VAL A 23 4.60 -7.93 -24.44
C VAL A 23 3.46 -8.52 -23.62
N ASN A 24 3.39 -9.86 -23.59
CA ASN A 24 2.34 -10.58 -22.88
C ASN A 24 2.68 -10.62 -21.39
N PHE A 25 2.26 -9.60 -20.66
CA PHE A 25 2.26 -9.60 -19.21
C PHE A 25 1.09 -10.47 -18.75
N SER A 26 1.33 -11.78 -18.58
CA SER A 26 0.27 -12.74 -18.31
C SER A 26 -0.61 -12.28 -17.14
N GLY A 27 -1.87 -11.95 -17.42
CA GLY A 27 -2.86 -11.59 -16.42
C GLY A 27 -2.86 -10.13 -15.95
N VAL A 28 -1.97 -9.26 -16.46
CA VAL A 28 -2.02 -7.83 -16.19
C VAL A 28 -2.86 -7.15 -17.28
N GLU A 29 -3.92 -6.47 -16.85
CA GLU A 29 -4.72 -5.61 -17.71
C GLU A 29 -4.49 -4.14 -17.33
N ILE A 30 -4.28 -3.28 -18.31
CA ILE A 30 -4.12 -1.83 -18.07
C ILE A 30 -4.96 -1.04 -19.08
N ALA A 31 -5.72 -0.07 -18.57
CA ALA A 31 -6.59 0.80 -19.36
C ALA A 31 -6.33 2.27 -19.00
N SER A 32 -6.55 3.18 -19.96
CA SER A 32 -6.36 4.63 -19.79
C SER A 32 -7.06 5.41 -20.90
N ASP A 33 -7.24 6.73 -20.70
CA ASP A 33 -7.77 7.62 -21.73
C ASP A 33 -6.79 7.84 -22.90
N ARG A 34 -5.48 7.84 -22.60
CA ARG A 34 -4.42 8.07 -23.59
C ARG A 34 -3.29 7.07 -23.42
N PHE A 35 -2.82 6.55 -24.55
CA PHE A 35 -1.71 5.61 -24.63
C PHE A 35 -0.71 6.08 -25.68
N SER A 36 0.58 6.04 -25.35
CA SER A 36 1.67 6.21 -26.30
C SER A 36 2.76 5.21 -26.02
N THR A 37 3.46 4.75 -27.06
CA THR A 37 4.57 3.81 -26.92
C THR A 37 5.74 4.24 -27.78
N ASN A 38 6.95 4.08 -27.25
CA ASN A 38 8.18 4.23 -28.01
C ASN A 38 8.68 2.85 -28.40
N LEU A 39 8.58 2.50 -29.68
CA LEU A 39 8.98 1.18 -30.20
C LEU A 39 10.48 0.91 -30.12
N VAL A 40 11.32 1.95 -29.96
CA VAL A 40 12.78 1.80 -29.82
C VAL A 40 13.15 1.41 -28.39
N THR A 41 12.48 2.02 -27.40
CA THR A 41 12.77 1.77 -25.98
C THR A 41 11.78 0.82 -25.32
N SER A 42 10.75 0.39 -26.06
CA SER A 42 9.57 -0.35 -25.58
C SER A 42 8.86 0.32 -24.39
N LEU A 43 9.09 1.61 -24.16
CA LEU A 43 8.47 2.37 -23.07
C LEU A 43 7.06 2.75 -23.47
N SER A 44 6.08 2.36 -22.65
CA SER A 44 4.70 2.78 -22.83
C SER A 44 4.28 3.76 -21.74
N ARG A 45 3.57 4.81 -22.13
CA ARG A 45 3.04 5.85 -21.24
C ARG A 45 1.52 5.89 -21.35
N LEU A 46 0.88 5.95 -20.20
CA LEU A 46 -0.57 5.96 -20.04
C LEU A 46 -0.97 7.17 -19.21
N GLU A 47 -1.96 7.92 -19.68
CA GLU A 47 -2.42 9.16 -19.06
C GLU A 47 -3.95 9.21 -19.02
N GLY A 48 -4.49 9.73 -17.91
CA GLY A 48 -5.92 9.92 -17.69
C GLY A 48 -6.62 8.62 -17.29
N ASN A 49 -7.26 8.63 -16.11
CA ASN A 49 -8.06 7.52 -15.58
C ASN A 49 -7.39 6.14 -15.71
N VAL A 50 -6.09 6.07 -15.41
CA VAL A 50 -5.30 4.84 -15.56
C VAL A 50 -5.79 3.81 -14.53
N THR A 51 -6.16 2.63 -15.02
CA THR A 51 -6.55 1.48 -14.19
C THR A 51 -5.67 0.28 -14.54
N LEU A 52 -4.96 -0.26 -13.56
CA LEU A 52 -4.20 -1.51 -13.65
C LEU A 52 -4.90 -2.58 -12.82
N SER A 53 -5.16 -3.74 -13.41
CA SER A 53 -5.77 -4.90 -12.77
C SER A 53 -4.86 -6.12 -12.89
N HIS A 54 -4.57 -6.80 -11.77
CA HIS A 54 -3.78 -8.03 -11.75
C HIS A 54 -4.11 -8.85 -10.49
N GLN A 55 -4.51 -10.11 -10.64
CA GLN A 55 -4.72 -11.05 -9.52
C GLN A 55 -5.62 -10.50 -8.38
N GLY A 56 -6.69 -9.78 -8.73
CA GLY A 56 -7.61 -9.18 -7.76
C GLY A 56 -7.13 -7.86 -7.15
N ILE A 57 -5.91 -7.42 -7.45
CA ILE A 57 -5.43 -6.07 -7.19
C ILE A 57 -5.96 -5.15 -8.30
N LYS A 58 -6.51 -4.01 -7.91
CA LYS A 58 -6.84 -2.89 -8.78
C LYS A 58 -6.11 -1.64 -8.32
N ILE A 59 -5.34 -1.02 -9.19
CA ILE A 59 -4.62 0.24 -8.94
C ILE A 59 -5.15 1.31 -9.90
N GLU A 60 -5.66 2.40 -9.34
CA GLU A 60 -6.17 3.56 -10.06
C GLU A 60 -5.20 4.74 -9.89
N SER A 61 -4.90 5.46 -10.97
CA SER A 61 -3.94 6.57 -10.97
C SER A 61 -4.18 7.53 -12.14
N GLY A 62 -3.62 8.73 -12.09
CA GLY A 62 -3.66 9.68 -13.21
C GLY A 62 -2.66 9.36 -14.33
N TYR A 63 -1.61 8.60 -14.00
CA TYR A 63 -0.47 8.37 -14.87
C TYR A 63 0.19 7.02 -14.59
N ALA A 64 0.63 6.33 -15.64
CA ALA A 64 1.53 5.20 -15.52
C ALA A 64 2.57 5.13 -16.65
N GLU A 65 3.74 4.59 -16.33
CA GLU A 65 4.70 4.08 -17.31
C GLU A 65 4.85 2.58 -17.17
N ALA A 66 4.82 1.85 -18.29
CA ALA A 66 5.15 0.44 -18.35
C ALA A 66 6.54 0.26 -18.97
N HIS A 67 7.45 -0.32 -18.19
CA HIS A 67 8.83 -0.62 -18.54
C HIS A 67 8.96 -2.14 -18.68
N PRO A 68 9.03 -2.69 -19.90
CA PRO A 68 9.38 -4.09 -20.09
C PRO A 68 10.87 -4.29 -19.79
N GLU A 69 11.17 -5.29 -18.96
CA GLU A 69 12.53 -5.72 -18.69
C GLU A 69 12.88 -6.87 -19.63
N THR A 70 13.73 -6.57 -20.61
CA THR A 70 14.07 -7.46 -21.72
C THR A 70 14.86 -8.68 -21.30
N THR A 71 15.52 -8.66 -20.15
CA THR A 71 16.40 -9.74 -19.70
C THR A 71 15.67 -10.84 -18.94
N GLU A 72 14.52 -10.54 -18.32
CA GLU A 72 13.84 -11.47 -17.40
C GLU A 72 12.35 -11.69 -17.72
N ASN A 73 11.84 -11.15 -18.84
CA ASN A 73 10.40 -11.11 -19.14
C ASN A 73 9.58 -10.50 -17.98
N LYS A 74 10.18 -9.54 -17.28
CA LYS A 74 9.54 -8.83 -16.18
C LYS A 74 8.93 -7.54 -16.65
N ALA A 75 7.88 -7.13 -15.96
CA ALA A 75 7.29 -5.82 -16.12
C ALA A 75 7.59 -4.98 -14.88
N LYS A 76 7.83 -3.69 -15.09
CA LYS A 76 7.77 -2.70 -14.02
C LYS A 76 6.79 -1.61 -14.42
N PHE A 77 5.82 -1.36 -13.55
CA PHE A 77 4.87 -0.26 -13.71
C PHE A 77 5.20 0.84 -12.73
N ILE A 78 5.43 2.06 -13.21
CA ILE A 78 5.59 3.25 -12.38
C ILE A 78 4.27 4.00 -12.46
N LEU A 79 3.55 4.11 -11.34
CA LEU A 79 2.24 4.73 -11.25
C LEU A 79 2.31 6.00 -10.40
N GLY A 80 1.50 7.01 -10.71
CA GLY A 80 1.49 8.26 -9.95
C GLY A 80 0.26 9.13 -10.17
N GLN A 81 0.19 10.23 -9.41
CA GLN A 81 -0.93 11.18 -9.37
C GLN A 81 -2.21 10.54 -8.81
N ASN A 82 -2.50 10.78 -7.53
CA ASN A 82 -3.70 10.28 -6.83
C ASN A 82 -3.83 8.75 -6.87
N LEU A 83 -2.76 8.03 -6.53
CA LEU A 83 -2.78 6.57 -6.57
C LEU A 83 -3.72 6.01 -5.51
N GLN A 84 -4.59 5.09 -5.92
CA GLN A 84 -5.45 4.29 -5.06
C GLN A 84 -5.30 2.82 -5.42
N MET A 85 -4.96 1.99 -4.45
CA MET A 85 -4.92 0.53 -4.58
C MET A 85 -6.09 -0.06 -3.80
N THR A 86 -6.76 -1.03 -4.40
CA THR A 86 -7.79 -1.85 -3.76
C THR A 86 -7.52 -3.32 -4.04
N GLN A 87 -7.81 -4.17 -3.07
CA GLN A 87 -7.82 -5.62 -3.23
C GLN A 87 -8.90 -6.19 -2.30
N ALA A 88 -9.74 -7.07 -2.83
CA ALA A 88 -10.77 -7.75 -2.07
C ALA A 88 -10.71 -9.23 -2.42
N ILE A 89 -10.47 -10.05 -1.40
CA ILE A 89 -10.39 -11.52 -1.49
C ILE A 89 -11.23 -12.07 -0.35
N ASP A 90 -11.79 -13.27 -0.53
CA ASP A 90 -12.65 -13.90 0.48
C ASP A 90 -12.01 -13.87 1.88
N GLY A 91 -12.62 -13.07 2.75
CA GLY A 91 -12.19 -12.90 4.15
C GLY A 91 -11.41 -11.63 4.49
N TYR A 92 -10.84 -10.91 3.51
CA TYR A 92 -10.15 -9.64 3.79
C TYR A 92 -10.20 -8.61 2.65
N SER A 93 -10.00 -7.34 3.01
CA SER A 93 -9.88 -6.25 2.06
C SER A 93 -8.73 -5.31 2.41
N ILE A 94 -8.09 -4.80 1.36
CA ILE A 94 -6.99 -3.84 1.44
C ILE A 94 -7.40 -2.60 0.66
N ARG A 95 -7.09 -1.43 1.22
CA ARG A 95 -7.13 -0.15 0.51
C ARG A 95 -5.85 0.62 0.83
N ALA A 96 -5.21 1.17 -0.18
CA ALA A 96 -4.06 2.04 0.03
C ALA A 96 -4.09 3.28 -0.87
N THR A 97 -3.52 4.37 -0.38
CA THR A 97 -3.33 5.60 -1.15
C THR A 97 -1.89 6.08 -1.03
N ALA A 98 -1.33 6.61 -2.11
CA ALA A 98 0.03 7.17 -2.13
C ALA A 98 0.19 8.23 -3.23
N ALA A 99 1.29 8.98 -3.21
CA ALA A 99 1.62 9.90 -4.30
C ALA A 99 2.08 9.15 -5.56
N LYS A 100 2.86 8.08 -5.38
CA LYS A 100 3.38 7.22 -6.44
C LYS A 100 3.56 5.79 -5.96
N ALA A 101 3.63 4.86 -6.90
CA ALA A 101 4.04 3.49 -6.62
C ALA A 101 4.83 2.88 -7.77
N THR A 102 5.62 1.87 -7.45
CA THR A 102 6.24 0.96 -8.41
C THR A 102 5.68 -0.43 -8.17
N TYR A 103 5.13 -1.05 -9.21
CA TYR A 103 4.54 -2.37 -9.16
C TYR A 103 5.29 -3.37 -10.04
N PHE A 104 5.66 -4.50 -9.46
CA PHE A 104 6.34 -5.62 -10.10
C PHE A 104 5.41 -6.85 -10.05
N PRO A 105 4.56 -7.07 -11.08
CA PRO A 105 3.60 -8.16 -11.07
C PRO A 105 4.25 -9.55 -11.02
N ASN A 106 5.42 -9.72 -11.64
CA ASN A 106 6.13 -11.01 -11.63
C ASN A 106 6.65 -11.38 -10.23
N ASP A 107 7.01 -10.38 -9.43
CA ASP A 107 7.57 -10.55 -8.09
C ASP A 107 6.50 -10.34 -7.00
N ASN A 108 5.26 -10.03 -7.39
CA ASN A 108 4.14 -9.69 -6.50
C ASN A 108 4.49 -8.61 -5.47
N GLU A 109 5.28 -7.63 -5.88
CA GLU A 109 5.79 -6.55 -5.04
C GLU A 109 5.20 -5.21 -5.46
N LEU A 110 4.73 -4.43 -4.48
CA LEU A 110 4.27 -3.06 -4.65
C LEU A 110 5.00 -2.15 -3.66
N SER A 111 5.75 -1.19 -4.19
CA SER A 111 6.43 -0.15 -3.39
C SER A 111 5.70 1.17 -3.56
N MET A 112 5.12 1.70 -2.48
CA MET A 112 4.38 2.96 -2.44
C MET A 112 5.19 4.04 -1.73
N GLN A 113 5.13 5.27 -2.22
CA GLN A 113 5.84 6.41 -1.63
C GLN A 113 4.99 7.69 -1.62
N GLY A 114 5.24 8.52 -0.61
CA GLY A 114 4.66 9.85 -0.46
C GLY A 114 3.29 9.82 0.23
N ASN A 115 3.28 10.06 1.55
CA ASN A 115 2.11 10.09 2.41
C ASN A 115 1.22 8.84 2.27
N VAL A 116 1.85 7.67 2.40
CA VAL A 116 1.15 6.40 2.25
C VAL A 116 0.14 6.23 3.39
N GLN A 117 -1.08 5.84 3.03
CA GLN A 117 -2.10 5.38 3.97
C GLN A 117 -2.56 4.01 3.52
N PHE A 118 -2.45 3.00 4.38
CA PHE A 118 -2.76 1.62 4.08
C PHE A 118 -3.73 1.08 5.12
N LYS A 119 -4.89 0.58 4.67
CA LYS A 119 -5.92 0.02 5.54
C LYS A 119 -6.10 -1.46 5.22
N TYR A 120 -6.00 -2.28 6.26
CA TYR A 120 -6.26 -3.71 6.24
C TYR A 120 -7.54 -4.01 7.03
N GLN A 121 -8.43 -4.82 6.46
CA GLN A 121 -9.65 -5.25 7.14
C GLN A 121 -9.87 -6.74 6.93
N GLN A 122 -9.84 -7.51 8.01
CA GLN A 122 -10.21 -8.93 8.08
C GLN A 122 -11.10 -9.12 9.32
N THR A 123 -11.94 -10.16 9.34
CA THR A 123 -12.72 -10.52 10.53
C THR A 123 -11.82 -10.64 11.76
N GLY A 124 -12.07 -9.78 12.76
CA GLY A 124 -11.31 -9.71 14.02
C GLY A 124 -9.94 -9.04 13.92
N GLN A 125 -9.60 -8.38 12.80
CA GLN A 125 -8.32 -7.69 12.63
C GLN A 125 -8.46 -6.51 11.67
N ASN A 126 -8.40 -5.28 12.20
CA ASN A 126 -8.55 -4.07 11.42
C ASN A 126 -7.48 -3.04 11.80
N PHE A 127 -6.50 -2.83 10.94
CA PHE A 127 -5.46 -1.84 11.22
C PHE A 127 -5.21 -0.91 10.03
N ASN A 128 -4.63 0.24 10.35
CA ASN A 128 -4.20 1.25 9.42
C ASN A 128 -2.71 1.55 9.65
N ILE A 129 -1.96 1.71 8.57
CA ILE A 129 -0.57 2.15 8.60
C ILE A 129 -0.44 3.46 7.81
N ARG A 130 0.17 4.47 8.43
CA ARG A 130 0.61 5.71 7.78
C ARG A 130 2.13 5.79 7.78
N ALA A 131 2.72 6.10 6.63
CA ALA A 131 4.17 6.11 6.46
C ALA A 131 4.62 6.97 5.28
N GLU A 132 5.92 7.24 5.18
CA GLU A 132 6.51 7.89 3.99
C GLU A 132 6.65 6.89 2.85
N ASP A 133 7.11 5.67 3.18
CA ASP A 133 7.29 4.56 2.26
C ASP A 133 6.59 3.30 2.81
N LEU A 134 6.01 2.49 1.92
CA LEU A 134 5.45 1.19 2.23
C LEU A 134 5.77 0.19 1.12
N GLN A 135 6.42 -0.90 1.48
CA GLN A 135 6.56 -2.07 0.62
C GLN A 135 5.50 -3.10 1.01
N VAL A 136 4.81 -3.63 0.00
CA VAL A 136 3.79 -4.67 0.12
C VAL A 136 4.27 -5.86 -0.69
N ASN A 137 4.35 -7.02 -0.07
CA ASN A 137 4.69 -8.27 -0.74
C ASN A 137 3.49 -9.23 -0.65
N GLN A 138 3.16 -9.86 -1.79
CA GLN A 138 2.10 -10.85 -1.86
C GLN A 138 2.66 -12.22 -2.26
N GLN A 139 2.04 -13.28 -1.72
CA GLN A 139 2.33 -14.66 -2.07
C GLN A 139 1.02 -15.39 -2.29
N ASN A 140 0.88 -16.11 -3.41
CA ASN A 140 -0.34 -16.83 -3.77
C ASN A 140 -1.59 -15.94 -3.76
N ASN A 141 -1.48 -14.72 -4.31
CA ASN A 141 -2.52 -13.68 -4.31
C ASN A 141 -2.95 -13.23 -2.90
N GLN A 142 -2.18 -13.55 -1.86
CA GLN A 142 -2.46 -13.13 -0.49
C GLN A 142 -1.40 -12.16 0.01
N LEU A 143 -1.81 -11.20 0.83
CA LEU A 143 -0.87 -10.33 1.53
C LEU A 143 0.06 -11.20 2.40
N ALA A 144 1.37 -11.13 2.15
CA ALA A 144 2.36 -11.89 2.89
C ALA A 144 3.06 -11.01 3.94
N SER A 145 3.47 -9.81 3.54
CA SER A 145 4.14 -8.88 4.45
C SER A 145 4.02 -7.42 4.05
N LEU A 146 4.27 -6.56 5.03
CA LEU A 146 4.31 -5.11 4.92
C LEU A 146 5.59 -4.59 5.57
N LEU A 147 6.31 -3.71 4.88
CA LEU A 147 7.43 -2.95 5.46
C LEU A 147 7.18 -1.46 5.28
N ALA A 148 6.80 -0.80 6.36
CA ALA A 148 6.55 0.64 6.39
C ALA A 148 7.72 1.39 7.04
N LYS A 149 8.13 2.50 6.43
CA LYS A 149 9.18 3.39 6.94
C LYS A 149 8.71 4.83 6.95
N GLY A 150 9.02 5.57 8.01
CA GLY A 150 8.64 6.98 8.12
C GLY A 150 9.21 7.64 9.36
N LYS A 151 9.05 8.97 9.45
CA LYS A 151 9.52 9.79 10.57
C LYS A 151 8.37 10.53 11.28
N PRO A 152 7.48 9.86 12.02
CA PRO A 152 7.40 8.41 12.29
C PRO A 152 6.43 7.69 11.34
N GLY A 153 6.59 6.37 11.22
CA GLY A 153 5.51 5.48 10.78
C GLY A 153 4.51 5.27 11.91
N ILE A 154 3.21 5.16 11.58
CA ILE A 154 2.12 5.03 12.56
C ILE A 154 1.27 3.82 12.20
N LEU A 155 1.14 2.87 13.12
CA LEU A 155 0.14 1.81 13.08
C LEU A 155 -1.01 2.19 14.03
N THR A 156 -2.25 2.12 13.55
CA THR A 156 -3.46 2.25 14.37
C THR A 156 -4.24 0.95 14.26
N HIS A 157 -4.57 0.34 15.38
CA HIS A 157 -5.33 -0.90 15.45
C HIS A 157 -6.54 -0.70 16.38
N GLU A 158 -7.73 -0.95 15.84
CA GLU A 158 -8.96 -1.04 16.65
C GLU A 158 -9.07 -2.50 17.11
N PHE A 159 -8.80 -2.74 18.40
CA PHE A 159 -8.75 -4.06 19.01
C PHE A 159 -9.74 -4.12 20.18
N ASP A 160 -10.79 -4.92 20.05
CA ASP A 160 -11.94 -4.95 20.95
C ASP A 160 -12.56 -3.56 21.15
N ASP A 161 -12.52 -3.05 22.39
CA ASP A 161 -13.01 -1.74 22.82
C ASP A 161 -11.89 -0.68 22.91
N ARG A 162 -10.67 -1.02 22.48
CA ARG A 162 -9.49 -0.17 22.60
C ARG A 162 -8.90 0.20 21.25
N ARG A 163 -8.41 1.42 21.18
CA ARG A 163 -7.62 1.91 20.06
C ARG A 163 -6.16 1.93 20.46
N ILE A 164 -5.35 1.13 19.75
CA ILE A 164 -3.92 1.04 19.97
C ILE A 164 -3.23 1.86 18.87
N ILE A 165 -2.38 2.81 19.28
CA ILE A 165 -1.59 3.65 18.38
C ILE A 165 -0.12 3.34 18.64
N ILE A 166 0.59 2.94 17.58
CA ILE A 166 2.02 2.63 17.67
C ILE A 166 2.77 3.53 16.69
N THR A 167 3.67 4.35 17.21
CA THR A 167 4.60 5.15 16.42
C THR A 167 5.96 4.48 16.40
N ALA A 168 6.59 4.32 15.23
CA ALA A 168 7.88 3.66 15.09
C ALA A 168 8.67 4.23 13.89
N ALA A 169 9.99 4.05 13.89
CA ALA A 169 10.81 4.40 12.73
C ALA A 169 10.59 3.41 11.55
N SER A 170 10.31 2.16 11.87
CA SER A 170 10.02 1.08 10.92
C SER A 170 8.98 0.14 11.50
N ILE A 171 8.07 -0.34 10.67
CA ILE A 171 7.05 -1.34 11.00
C ILE A 171 7.18 -2.48 9.99
N ASN A 172 7.56 -3.66 10.43
CA ASN A 172 7.61 -4.88 9.62
C ASN A 172 6.52 -5.85 10.11
N TRP A 173 5.44 -5.99 9.33
CA TRP A 173 4.33 -6.88 9.67
C TRP A 173 4.32 -8.10 8.75
N GLN A 174 4.10 -9.27 9.34
CA GLN A 174 4.07 -10.56 8.66
C GLN A 174 2.69 -11.20 8.83
N ALA A 175 2.03 -11.55 7.73
CA ALA A 175 0.68 -12.09 7.75
C ALA A 175 0.61 -13.50 8.35
N SER A 176 1.62 -14.34 8.09
CA SER A 176 1.65 -15.74 8.53
C SER A 176 1.73 -15.91 10.05
N THR A 177 2.32 -14.94 10.74
CA THR A 177 2.44 -14.91 12.21
C THR A 177 1.56 -13.85 12.86
N GLU A 178 1.02 -12.93 12.07
CA GLU A 178 0.23 -11.78 12.51
C GLU A 178 1.02 -10.85 13.46
N ILE A 179 2.35 -10.87 13.34
CA ILE A 179 3.27 -10.10 14.18
C ILE A 179 3.79 -8.87 13.43
N ALA A 180 3.71 -7.72 14.08
CA ALA A 180 4.42 -6.50 13.71
C ALA A 180 5.67 -6.34 14.60
N ILE A 181 6.85 -6.29 13.97
CA ILE A 181 8.11 -5.90 14.61
C ILE A 181 8.34 -4.42 14.31
N MET A 182 8.50 -3.62 15.36
CA MET A 182 8.58 -2.17 15.29
C MET A 182 9.84 -1.67 15.98
N LEU A 183 10.59 -0.82 15.27
CA LEU A 183 11.88 -0.31 15.76
C LEU A 183 11.75 1.14 16.26
N ASN A 184 12.39 1.42 17.39
CA ASN A 184 12.33 2.69 18.12
C ASN A 184 10.87 3.12 18.31
N ALA A 185 10.12 2.24 18.96
CA ALA A 185 8.68 2.28 18.95
C ALA A 185 8.11 2.78 20.28
N SER A 186 6.98 3.47 20.18
CA SER A 186 6.11 3.83 21.30
C SER A 186 4.70 3.39 20.99
N LEU A 187 4.08 2.65 21.91
CA LEU A 187 2.71 2.17 21.87
C LEU A 187 1.89 2.93 22.92
N ASP A 188 0.72 3.39 22.54
CA ASP A 188 -0.27 4.03 23.40
C ASP A 188 -1.62 3.33 23.21
N ASP A 189 -2.23 2.85 24.29
CA ASP A 189 -3.57 2.22 24.28
C ASP A 189 -4.63 3.08 25.00
N GLY A 190 -4.30 4.34 25.29
CA GLY A 190 -5.11 5.30 26.04
C GLY A 190 -4.89 5.22 27.55
N SER A 191 -4.72 4.01 28.10
CA SER A 191 -4.49 3.80 29.53
C SER A 191 -3.00 3.71 29.90
N THR A 192 -2.18 3.34 28.92
CA THR A 192 -0.77 3.05 29.12
C THR A 192 0.06 3.52 27.93
N THR A 193 1.32 3.83 28.22
CA THR A 193 2.34 4.05 27.19
C THR A 193 3.50 3.10 27.42
N PHE A 194 3.89 2.40 26.36
CA PHE A 194 5.06 1.51 26.33
C PHE A 194 6.06 2.01 25.28
N SER A 195 7.34 2.08 25.61
CA SER A 195 8.38 2.46 24.64
C SER A 195 9.61 1.56 24.73
N ALA A 196 10.20 1.20 23.61
CA ALA A 196 11.42 0.38 23.55
C ALA A 196 12.17 0.53 22.21
N SER A 197 13.43 0.06 22.14
CA SER A 197 14.15 -0.05 20.86
C SER A 197 13.46 -1.03 19.89
N GLU A 198 12.83 -2.09 20.40
CA GLU A 198 12.06 -3.04 19.61
C GLU A 198 10.78 -3.40 20.35
N ILE A 199 9.64 -3.27 19.67
CA ILE A 199 8.34 -3.77 20.13
C ILE A 199 7.87 -4.81 19.13
N GLU A 200 7.56 -6.00 19.63
CA GLU A 200 6.85 -7.05 18.91
C GLU A 200 5.38 -7.02 19.34
N TYR A 201 4.48 -6.90 18.36
CA TYR A 201 3.05 -6.79 18.60
C TYR A 201 2.28 -7.81 17.78
N ASN A 202 1.55 -8.68 18.46
CA ASN A 202 0.65 -9.61 17.82
C ASN A 202 -0.68 -8.90 17.50
N THR A 203 -0.93 -8.64 16.23
CA THR A 203 -2.11 -7.94 15.71
C THR A 203 -3.39 -8.76 15.79
N ARG A 204 -3.34 -10.03 16.19
CA ARG A 204 -4.52 -10.88 16.41
C ARG A 204 -4.92 -10.97 17.87
N THR A 205 -3.95 -11.00 18.79
CA THR A 205 -4.20 -11.19 20.23
C THR A 205 -4.00 -9.93 21.05
N GLY A 206 -3.39 -8.89 20.48
CA GLY A 206 -2.99 -7.70 21.20
C GLY A 206 -1.77 -7.90 22.11
N ALA A 207 -1.13 -9.08 22.10
CA ALA A 207 0.04 -9.35 22.93
C ALA A 207 1.23 -8.47 22.51
N VAL A 208 1.89 -7.87 23.50
CA VAL A 208 3.05 -6.99 23.32
C VAL A 208 4.25 -7.61 24.03
N SER A 209 5.38 -7.66 23.35
CA SER A 209 6.69 -7.88 23.99
C SER A 209 7.68 -6.81 23.54
N ALA A 210 8.67 -6.52 24.36
CA ALA A 210 9.61 -5.44 24.11
C ALA A 210 11.04 -5.84 24.48
N LYS A 211 12.00 -5.38 23.69
CA LYS A 211 13.44 -5.57 23.93
C LYS A 211 14.16 -4.24 23.83
N GLY A 212 15.23 -4.11 24.61
CA GLY A 212 16.13 -2.96 24.57
C GLY A 212 17.14 -2.97 25.71
N GLN A 213 18.18 -2.13 25.59
CA GLN A 213 19.27 -2.05 26.55
C GLN A 213 19.67 -0.58 26.79
N GLY A 214 20.40 -0.32 27.88
CA GLY A 214 20.84 1.04 28.23
C GLY A 214 19.66 2.00 28.39
N ASP A 215 19.71 3.09 27.63
CA ASP A 215 18.68 4.13 27.59
C ASP A 215 17.43 3.73 26.79
N GLU A 216 17.56 2.73 25.93
CA GLU A 216 16.50 2.21 25.05
C GLU A 216 15.77 0.99 25.66
N ARG A 217 16.01 0.69 26.95
CA ARG A 217 15.30 -0.37 27.68
C ARG A 217 13.78 -0.13 27.65
N PRO A 218 12.96 -1.20 27.67
CA PRO A 218 11.52 -1.08 27.75
C PRO A 218 11.09 -0.20 28.93
N ARG A 219 10.24 0.78 28.66
CA ARG A 219 9.61 1.64 29.67
C ARG A 219 8.11 1.49 29.57
N TYR A 220 7.47 1.51 30.74
CA TYR A 220 6.03 1.44 30.88
C TYR A 220 5.56 2.60 31.76
N ARG A 221 4.49 3.27 31.34
CA ARG A 221 3.85 4.33 32.11
C ARG A 221 2.34 4.10 32.11
N LEU A 222 1.73 4.12 33.29
CA LEU A 222 0.29 4.28 33.43
C LEU A 222 -0.08 5.73 33.13
N ASN A 223 -1.04 5.94 32.26
CA ASN A 223 -1.66 7.24 32.07
C ASN A 223 -2.75 7.37 33.13
N THR A 224 -2.49 8.13 34.19
CA THR A 224 -3.52 8.46 35.18
C THR A 224 -4.54 9.37 34.50
N THR A 225 -5.77 8.89 34.34
CA THR A 225 -6.90 9.74 33.95
C THR A 225 -7.09 10.84 35.01
N ASP A 226 -7.39 12.06 34.57
CA ASP A 226 -7.40 13.30 35.36
C ASP A 226 -8.33 13.30 36.61
N GLU A 227 -9.10 12.23 36.85
CA GLU A 227 -9.96 12.08 38.03
C GLU A 227 -9.18 11.97 39.36
N GLU A 228 -7.92 11.50 39.35
CA GLU A 228 -7.10 11.46 40.58
C GLU A 228 -6.41 12.79 40.93
N GLN A 229 -6.36 13.76 40.00
CA GLN A 229 -5.78 15.08 40.29
C GLN A 229 -6.80 16.05 40.93
N ASN A 230 -8.09 15.86 40.68
CA ASN A 230 -9.13 16.74 41.25
C ASN A 230 -9.53 16.39 42.69
N THR A 231 -9.23 15.20 43.21
CA THR A 231 -9.58 14.83 44.60
C THR A 231 -8.60 15.35 45.66
N ASN A 232 -7.44 15.89 45.25
CA ASN A 232 -6.48 16.52 46.16
C ASN A 232 -6.62 18.06 46.25
N ALA A 233 -7.47 18.69 45.44
CA ALA A 233 -7.72 20.13 45.48
C ALA A 233 -8.85 20.55 46.46
N GLU A 234 -9.74 19.63 46.85
CA GLU A 234 -10.90 19.93 47.72
C GLU A 234 -10.63 19.72 49.23
N LYS A 235 -9.40 19.42 49.63
CA LYS A 235 -9.05 19.19 51.06
C LYS A 235 -8.21 20.29 51.72
N SER A 236 -8.01 21.44 51.08
CA SER A 236 -7.12 22.50 51.60
C SER A 236 -7.78 23.77 52.12
N ASP A 237 -9.11 23.86 52.18
CA ASP A 237 -9.81 25.13 52.50
C ASP A 237 -10.59 25.15 53.85
N ASP A 238 -10.31 24.23 54.77
CA ASP A 238 -10.81 24.31 56.15
C ASP A 238 -9.62 24.37 57.13
N THR A 239 -9.06 25.58 57.35
CA THR A 239 -8.33 25.92 58.59
C THR A 239 -8.40 27.41 58.91
#